data_AF-A0A2V8MBB7-F1
#
_entry.id   AF-A0A2V8MBB7-F1
#
_cell.length_a   1.000
_cell.length_b   1.000
_cell.length_c   1.000
_cell.angle_alpha   90.00
_cell.angle_beta   90.00
_cell.angle_gamma   90.00
#
_symmetry.space_group_name_H-M   'P 1'
#
loop_
_entity.id
_entity.type
_entity.pdbx_description
1 polymer ?
#
loop_
_entity_poly.entity_id
_entity_poly.type
_entity_poly.pdbx_seq_one_letter_code
_entity_poly.pdbx_strand_id
1 'polypeptide(L)'
;FHFTEQQAATIERYFSALDKVDYPFINTDVNTDAERLKVGAELFTKLQCQSCHPTSNAIPPGKSPEDLAPNLQLAHERLRPDWVLQWVADPQKIFPGTRMPTFFPPNDKGVPVSPFPDILGGDVKAQIQAIRDHLFITVGGGKRATRSSSVTN
;
A
#
# COMPACT_ATOMS: atom_id res chain seq x y z
N PHE A 1 -0.06 24.03 14.10
CA PHE A 1 1.34 24.09 14.55
C PHE A 1 2.03 25.26 13.87
N HIS A 2 2.89 26.00 14.57
CA HIS A 2 3.61 27.17 14.02
C HIS A 2 5.12 26.93 14.12
N PHE A 3 5.65 26.05 13.27
CA PHE A 3 7.09 25.83 13.15
C PHE A 3 7.66 26.71 12.05
N THR A 4 8.88 27.20 12.24
CA THR A 4 9.68 27.72 11.11
C THR A 4 10.19 26.57 10.26
N GLU A 5 10.55 26.83 9.01
CA GLU A 5 11.18 25.82 8.12
C GLU A 5 12.39 25.13 8.78
N GLN A 6 13.19 25.89 9.52
CA GLN A 6 14.35 25.35 10.24
C GLN A 6 13.95 24.42 11.39
N GLN A 7 12.89 24.75 12.11
CA GLN A 7 12.36 23.90 13.19
C GLN A 7 11.75 22.61 12.61
N ALA A 8 11.00 22.71 11.52
CA ALA A 8 10.46 21.54 10.82
C ALA A 8 11.59 20.61 10.35
N ALA A 9 12.60 21.14 9.67
CA ALA A 9 13.76 20.35 9.20
C ALA A 9 14.55 19.71 10.36
N THR A 10 14.64 20.37 11.51
CA THR A 10 15.32 19.82 12.69
C THR A 10 14.54 18.63 13.26
N ILE A 11 13.22 18.75 13.35
CA ILE A 11 12.33 17.68 13.82
C ILE A 11 12.38 16.49 12.85
N GLU A 12 12.32 16.74 11.55
CA GLU A 12 12.41 15.68 10.53
C GLU A 12 13.73 14.90 10.63
N ARG A 13 14.87 15.60 10.70
CA ARG A 13 16.19 14.96 10.83
C ARG A 13 16.31 14.14 12.11
N TYR A 14 15.73 14.63 13.22
CA TYR A 14 15.74 13.90 14.49
C TYR A 14 15.00 12.56 14.36
N PHE A 15 13.78 12.57 13.81
CA PHE A 15 13.03 11.33 13.60
C PHE A 15 13.68 10.41 12.57
N SER A 16 14.21 10.95 11.47
CA SER A 16 14.97 10.15 10.49
C SER A 16 16.19 9.47 11.12
N ALA A 17 16.93 10.17 11.99
CA ALA A 17 18.07 9.60 12.70
C ALA A 17 17.66 8.54 13.73
N LEU A 18 16.55 8.76 14.46
CA LEU A 18 16.00 7.76 15.39
C LEU A 18 15.58 6.48 14.68
N ASP A 19 14.87 6.63 13.55
CA ASP A 19 14.34 5.51 12.76
C ASP A 19 15.40 4.90 11.83
N LYS A 20 16.60 5.49 11.76
CA LYS A 20 17.71 5.08 10.88
C LYS A 20 17.30 5.02 9.40
N VAL A 21 16.54 6.02 8.95
CA VAL A 21 16.07 6.16 7.57
C VAL A 21 16.73 7.37 6.90
N ASP A 22 16.85 7.31 5.57
CA ASP A 22 17.48 8.37 4.79
C ASP A 22 16.70 9.70 4.86
N TYR A 23 17.44 10.81 4.79
CA TYR A 23 16.90 12.17 4.75
C TYR A 23 17.56 12.98 3.63
N PRO A 24 16.83 13.88 2.92
CA PRO A 24 15.37 14.02 2.88
C PRO A 24 14.78 13.13 1.77
N PHE A 25 13.58 12.59 2.00
CA PHE A 25 12.74 11.83 1.05
C PHE A 25 12.87 10.29 1.09
N ILE A 26 11.74 9.62 1.35
CA ILE A 26 11.56 8.17 1.16
C ILE A 26 11.09 7.96 -0.27
N ASN A 27 11.83 7.17 -1.07
CA ASN A 27 11.42 6.85 -2.42
C ASN A 27 10.09 6.06 -2.42
N THR A 28 9.07 6.57 -3.11
CA THR A 28 7.76 5.91 -3.28
C THR A 28 7.66 5.11 -4.57
N ASP A 29 8.72 5.06 -5.38
CA ASP A 29 8.80 4.27 -6.60
C ASP A 29 8.59 2.79 -6.29
N VAL A 30 7.81 2.14 -7.15
CA VAL A 30 7.54 0.71 -7.06
C VAL A 30 8.14 0.01 -8.28
N ASN A 31 8.98 -1.00 -8.04
CA ASN A 31 9.50 -1.87 -9.09
C ASN A 31 8.46 -2.95 -9.43
N THR A 32 7.89 -2.86 -10.63
CA THR A 32 6.80 -3.72 -11.08
C THR A 32 6.77 -3.86 -12.61
N ASP A 33 5.97 -4.81 -13.10
CA ASP A 33 5.75 -5.08 -14.53
C ASP A 33 4.25 -5.18 -14.84
N ALA A 34 3.91 -5.28 -16.12
CA ALA A 34 2.51 -5.29 -16.57
C ALA A 34 1.72 -6.49 -16.05
N GLU A 35 2.37 -7.65 -15.90
CA GLU A 35 1.70 -8.87 -15.45
C GLU A 35 1.36 -8.78 -13.97
N ARG A 36 2.30 -8.30 -13.14
CA ARG A 36 2.05 -8.08 -11.72
C ARG A 36 0.98 -7.02 -11.47
N LEU A 37 0.94 -5.96 -12.28
CA LEU A 37 -0.14 -4.95 -12.21
C LEU A 37 -1.50 -5.55 -12.54
N LYS A 38 -1.58 -6.46 -13.53
CA LYS A 38 -2.81 -7.17 -13.88
C LYS A 38 -3.26 -8.10 -12.76
N VAL A 39 -2.36 -8.88 -12.18
CA VAL A 39 -2.63 -9.72 -11.00
C VAL A 39 -3.10 -8.87 -9.81
N GLY A 40 -2.45 -7.74 -9.57
CA GLY A 40 -2.84 -6.79 -8.53
C GLY A 40 -4.25 -6.25 -8.73
N ALA A 41 -4.61 -5.88 -9.97
CA ALA A 41 -5.95 -5.44 -10.32
C ALA A 41 -6.99 -6.54 -10.07
N GLU A 42 -6.70 -7.78 -10.48
CA GLU A 42 -7.56 -8.93 -10.25
C GLU A 42 -7.81 -9.17 -8.76
N LEU A 43 -6.75 -9.18 -7.95
CA LEU A 43 -6.87 -9.34 -6.49
C LEU A 43 -7.64 -8.17 -5.86
N PHE A 44 -7.39 -6.94 -6.31
CA PHE A 44 -8.08 -5.74 -5.81
C PHE A 44 -9.59 -5.82 -6.06
N THR A 45 -10.00 -6.34 -7.23
CA THR A 45 -11.40 -6.65 -7.53
C THR A 45 -11.90 -7.81 -6.67
N LYS A 46 -11.22 -8.96 -6.63
CA LYS A 46 -11.70 -10.15 -5.88
C LYS A 46 -11.83 -9.90 -4.38
N LEU A 47 -10.94 -9.10 -3.79
CA LEU A 47 -11.00 -8.66 -2.39
C LEU A 47 -11.93 -7.47 -2.15
N GLN A 48 -12.58 -6.97 -3.21
CA GLN A 48 -13.60 -5.92 -3.15
C GLN A 48 -13.08 -4.63 -2.49
N CYS A 49 -11.82 -4.24 -2.74
CA CYS A 49 -11.19 -3.09 -2.09
C CYS A 49 -12.01 -1.79 -2.32
N GLN A 50 -12.59 -1.64 -3.52
CA GLN A 50 -13.40 -0.47 -3.90
C GLN A 50 -14.79 -0.42 -3.26
N SER A 51 -15.22 -1.50 -2.60
CA SER A 51 -16.50 -1.49 -1.87
C SER A 51 -16.48 -0.51 -0.69
N CYS A 52 -15.30 -0.31 -0.10
CA CYS A 52 -15.08 0.60 1.02
C CYS A 52 -14.18 1.78 0.66
N HIS A 53 -13.18 1.57 -0.22
CA HIS A 53 -12.22 2.60 -0.60
C HIS A 53 -12.61 3.27 -1.92
N PRO A 54 -13.08 4.52 -1.92
CA PRO A 54 -13.30 5.24 -3.17
C PRO A 54 -11.96 5.49 -3.87
N THR A 55 -11.99 5.49 -5.20
CA THR A 55 -10.84 5.81 -6.06
C THR A 55 -11.09 7.08 -6.89
N SER A 56 -12.10 7.84 -6.49
CA SER A 56 -12.43 9.16 -7.00
C SER A 56 -12.98 10.00 -5.85
N ASN A 57 -13.05 11.31 -6.02
CA ASN A 57 -13.61 12.21 -5.00
C ASN A 57 -15.15 12.13 -4.88
N ALA A 58 -15.82 11.31 -5.70
CA ALA A 58 -17.25 11.13 -5.63
C ALA A 58 -17.65 10.15 -4.53
N ILE A 59 -18.62 10.53 -3.70
CA ILE A 59 -19.24 9.63 -2.73
C ILE A 59 -20.25 8.75 -3.48
N PRO A 60 -20.18 7.41 -3.38
CA PRO A 60 -21.16 6.53 -4.01
C PRO A 60 -22.59 6.81 -3.52
N PRO A 61 -23.62 6.71 -4.39
CA PRO A 61 -25.00 6.89 -4.00
C PRO A 61 -25.39 5.98 -2.82
N GLY A 62 -26.07 6.54 -1.82
CA GLY A 62 -26.53 5.79 -0.64
C GLY A 62 -25.47 5.53 0.43
N LYS A 63 -24.29 6.13 0.34
CA LYS A 63 -23.26 6.11 1.40
C LYS A 63 -23.00 7.51 1.93
N SER A 64 -22.60 7.60 3.20
CA SER A 64 -22.04 8.82 3.78
C SER A 64 -20.51 8.73 3.90
N PRO A 65 -19.78 9.85 4.08
CA PRO A 65 -18.33 9.82 4.32
C PRO A 65 -17.91 8.90 5.47
N GLU A 66 -18.74 8.76 6.51
CA GLU A 66 -18.46 7.95 7.70
C GLU A 66 -18.55 6.43 7.42
N ASP A 67 -19.22 6.05 6.33
CA ASP A 67 -19.33 4.67 5.85
C ASP A 67 -18.13 4.25 4.99
N LEU A 68 -17.30 5.22 4.58
CA LEU A 68 -16.21 5.00 3.64
C LEU A 68 -14.87 4.87 4.36
N ALA A 69 -14.01 4.05 3.76
CA ALA A 69 -12.60 4.04 4.07
C ALA A 69 -11.87 5.18 3.32
N PRO A 70 -10.61 5.50 3.66
CA PRO A 70 -9.88 6.57 2.99
C PRO A 70 -9.82 6.40 1.47
N ASN A 71 -9.97 7.52 0.74
CA ASN A 71 -9.83 7.55 -0.71
C ASN A 71 -8.40 7.18 -1.13
N LEU A 72 -8.29 6.20 -2.04
CA LEU A 72 -7.02 5.64 -2.51
C LEU A 72 -6.45 6.30 -3.77
N GLN A 73 -7.14 7.29 -4.35
CA GLN A 73 -6.70 8.00 -5.55
C GLN A 73 -5.31 8.64 -5.41
N LEU A 74 -4.93 9.07 -4.21
CA LEU A 74 -3.62 9.70 -3.92
C LEU A 74 -2.72 8.78 -3.09
N ALA A 75 -2.92 7.45 -3.19
CA ALA A 75 -2.16 6.49 -2.40
C ALA A 75 -0.65 6.62 -2.61
N HIS A 76 -0.19 6.82 -3.84
CA HIS A 76 1.25 6.91 -4.14
C HIS A 76 1.93 8.16 -3.56
N GLU A 77 1.17 9.25 -3.35
CA GLU A 77 1.66 10.50 -2.76
C GLU A 77 1.60 10.47 -1.23
N ARG A 78 0.65 9.71 -0.67
CA ARG A 78 0.31 9.76 0.76
C ARG A 78 0.81 8.57 1.57
N LEU A 79 1.09 7.44 0.92
CA LEU A 79 1.45 6.20 1.59
C LEU A 79 2.88 5.78 1.24
N ARG A 80 3.57 5.18 2.21
CA ARG A 80 4.85 4.51 1.96
C ARG A 80 4.60 3.11 1.39
N PRO A 81 5.27 2.70 0.30
CA PRO A 81 5.07 1.38 -0.30
C PRO A 81 5.17 0.22 0.71
N ASP A 82 6.21 0.23 1.54
CA ASP A 82 6.47 -0.87 2.49
C ASP A 82 5.46 -0.90 3.65
N TRP A 83 4.94 0.27 4.04
CA TRP A 83 3.90 0.34 5.06
C TRP A 83 2.61 -0.32 4.57
N VAL A 84 2.27 -0.17 3.28
CA VAL A 84 1.09 -0.83 2.70
C VAL A 84 1.24 -2.35 2.72
N LEU A 85 2.45 -2.89 2.49
CA LEU A 85 2.68 -4.34 2.59
C LEU A 85 2.35 -4.85 4.00
N GLN A 86 2.78 -4.11 5.04
CA GLN A 86 2.50 -4.46 6.43
C GLN A 86 1.01 -4.31 6.77
N TRP A 87 0.39 -3.22 6.31
CA TRP A 87 -1.03 -2.94 6.54
C TRP A 87 -1.95 -4.00 5.94
N VAL A 88 -1.71 -4.39 4.69
CA VAL A 88 -2.54 -5.40 4.00
C VAL A 88 -2.30 -6.81 4.57
N ALA A 89 -1.11 -7.09 5.10
CA ALA A 89 -0.80 -8.39 5.69
C ALA A 89 -1.65 -8.70 6.93
N ASP A 90 -1.81 -7.73 7.84
CA ASP A 90 -2.59 -7.91 9.06
C ASP A 90 -3.04 -6.55 9.65
N PRO A 91 -4.15 -5.97 9.16
CA PRO A 91 -4.56 -4.65 9.58
C PRO A 91 -5.00 -4.61 11.06
N GLN A 92 -5.51 -5.72 11.60
CA GLN A 92 -5.92 -5.83 13.01
C GLN A 92 -4.74 -5.77 13.97
N LYS A 93 -3.55 -6.23 13.56
CA LYS A 93 -2.32 -6.08 14.38
C LYS A 93 -1.85 -4.64 14.48
N ILE A 94 -2.09 -3.83 13.44
CA ILE A 94 -1.64 -2.44 13.41
C ILE A 94 -2.69 -1.51 14.02
N PHE A 95 -3.97 -1.72 13.69
CA PHE A 95 -5.08 -0.97 14.27
C PHE A 95 -6.20 -1.91 14.72
N PRO A 96 -6.17 -2.37 15.98
CA PRO A 96 -7.20 -3.25 16.52
C PRO A 96 -8.60 -2.60 16.45
N GLY A 97 -9.57 -3.35 15.91
CA GLY A 97 -10.94 -2.86 15.74
C GLY A 97 -11.18 -2.09 14.43
N THR A 98 -10.18 -2.03 13.54
CA THR A 98 -10.39 -1.52 12.18
C THR A 98 -11.48 -2.31 11.44
N ARG A 99 -12.23 -1.63 10.57
CA ARG A 99 -13.22 -2.28 9.70
C ARG A 99 -12.58 -3.03 8.53
N MET A 100 -11.30 -2.80 8.25
CA MET A 100 -10.61 -3.49 7.16
C MET A 100 -10.43 -4.98 7.51
N PRO A 101 -10.89 -5.90 6.64
CA PRO A 101 -10.77 -7.34 6.90
C PRO A 101 -9.33 -7.83 6.89
N THR A 102 -9.06 -8.90 7.64
CA THR A 102 -7.83 -9.69 7.47
C THR A 102 -8.03 -10.65 6.30
N PHE A 103 -7.53 -10.28 5.12
CA PHE A 103 -7.72 -11.06 3.89
C PHE A 103 -6.88 -12.34 3.84
N PHE A 104 -5.82 -12.44 4.66
CA PHE A 104 -4.89 -13.56 4.71
C PHE A 104 -4.87 -14.18 6.12
N PRO A 105 -5.97 -14.81 6.57
CA PRO A 105 -6.03 -15.38 7.91
C PRO A 105 -4.96 -16.46 8.08
N PRO A 106 -4.36 -16.58 9.27
CA PRO A 106 -3.41 -17.65 9.54
C PRO A 106 -4.10 -19.00 9.63
N ASN A 107 -3.41 -20.06 9.20
CA ASN A 107 -3.80 -21.44 9.50
C ASN A 107 -3.48 -21.81 10.97
N ASP A 108 -3.72 -23.07 11.34
CA ASP A 108 -3.45 -23.61 12.69
C ASP A 108 -1.98 -23.48 13.14
N LYS A 109 -1.05 -23.21 12.22
CA LYS A 109 0.38 -23.01 12.48
C LYS A 109 0.76 -21.52 12.54
N GLY A 110 -0.20 -20.61 12.48
CA GLY A 110 0.05 -19.17 12.49
C GLY A 110 0.54 -18.61 11.15
N VAL A 111 0.50 -19.39 10.06
CA VAL A 111 1.01 -18.96 8.75
C VAL A 111 -0.13 -18.38 7.92
N PRO A 112 -0.04 -17.12 7.43
CA PRO A 112 -1.05 -16.52 6.56
C PRO A 112 -1.34 -17.38 5.34
N VAL A 113 -2.62 -17.57 5.00
CA VAL A 113 -3.05 -18.35 3.83
C VAL A 113 -3.86 -17.46 2.90
N SER A 114 -3.60 -17.60 1.60
CA SER A 114 -4.37 -16.92 0.57
C SER A 114 -5.73 -17.59 0.32
N PRO A 115 -6.83 -16.82 0.19
CA PRO A 115 -8.10 -17.34 -0.31
C PRO A 115 -8.07 -17.60 -1.84
N PHE A 116 -6.99 -17.24 -2.54
CA PHE A 116 -6.83 -17.40 -3.99
C PHE A 116 -5.56 -18.21 -4.30
N PRO A 117 -5.55 -19.53 -4.07
CA PRO A 117 -4.37 -20.37 -4.30
C PRO A 117 -3.94 -20.43 -5.78
N ASP A 118 -4.87 -20.22 -6.71
CA ASP A 118 -4.57 -20.25 -8.14
C ASP A 118 -3.83 -19.00 -8.64
N ILE A 119 -3.84 -17.92 -7.86
CA ILE A 119 -3.14 -16.67 -8.21
C ILE A 119 -1.76 -16.71 -7.57
N LEU A 120 -0.70 -16.68 -8.39
CA LEU A 120 0.70 -16.74 -7.92
C LEU A 120 0.98 -17.94 -6.99
N GLY A 121 0.26 -19.06 -7.18
CA GLY A 121 0.41 -20.25 -6.33
C GLY A 121 0.03 -20.05 -4.87
N GLY A 122 -0.78 -19.03 -4.55
CA GLY A 122 -1.18 -18.72 -3.19
C GLY A 122 -0.09 -18.05 -2.35
N ASP A 123 1.02 -17.60 -2.95
CA ASP A 123 2.05 -16.85 -2.24
C ASP A 123 1.48 -15.51 -1.74
N VAL A 124 1.17 -15.48 -0.45
CA VAL A 124 0.60 -14.31 0.23
C VAL A 124 1.48 -13.07 0.06
N LYS A 125 2.81 -13.21 0.14
CA LYS A 125 3.71 -12.06 0.02
C LYS A 125 3.68 -11.51 -1.41
N ALA A 126 3.74 -12.39 -2.41
CA ALA A 126 3.67 -11.98 -3.81
C ALA A 126 2.32 -11.35 -4.17
N GLN A 127 1.22 -11.86 -3.62
CA GLN A 127 -0.12 -11.30 -3.79
C GLN A 127 -0.26 -9.91 -3.16
N ILE A 128 0.23 -9.72 -1.93
CA ILE A 128 0.23 -8.41 -1.25
C ILE A 128 1.08 -7.41 -2.03
N GLN A 129 2.24 -7.83 -2.54
CA GLN A 129 3.06 -6.99 -3.41
C GLN A 129 2.31 -6.59 -4.68
N ALA A 130 1.63 -7.52 -5.35
CA ALA A 130 0.83 -7.20 -6.54
C ALA A 130 -0.29 -6.20 -6.24
N ILE A 131 -0.99 -6.35 -5.12
CA ILE A 131 -2.02 -5.41 -4.64
C ILE A 131 -1.42 -4.02 -4.43
N ARG A 132 -0.27 -3.92 -3.73
CA ARG A 132 0.43 -2.65 -3.49
C ARG A 132 0.88 -2.01 -4.81
N ASP A 133 1.41 -2.78 -5.74
CA ASP A 133 1.88 -2.29 -7.03
C ASP A 133 0.73 -1.70 -7.85
N HIS A 134 -0.40 -2.41 -7.93
CA HIS A 134 -1.61 -1.92 -8.59
C HIS A 134 -2.15 -0.66 -7.91
N LEU A 135 -2.21 -0.64 -6.57
CA LEU A 135 -2.64 0.51 -5.80
C LEU A 135 -1.79 1.75 -6.10
N PHE A 136 -0.47 1.61 -6.16
CA PHE A 136 0.42 2.75 -6.35
C PHE A 136 0.43 3.23 -7.81
N ILE A 137 0.52 2.31 -8.76
CA ILE A 137 0.72 2.65 -10.17
C ILE A 137 -0.60 2.88 -10.90
N THR A 138 -1.55 1.97 -10.78
CA THR A 138 -2.79 2.01 -11.57
C THR A 138 -3.88 2.84 -10.90
N VAL A 139 -4.07 2.71 -9.58
CA VAL A 139 -5.07 3.50 -8.84
C VAL A 139 -4.51 4.87 -8.45
N GLY A 140 -3.31 4.89 -7.90
CA GLY A 140 -2.66 6.10 -7.39
C GLY A 140 -2.09 7.00 -8.47
N GLY A 141 -1.75 6.49 -9.66
CA GLY A 141 -1.08 7.25 -10.72
C GLY A 141 0.44 7.45 -10.51
N GLY A 142 1.05 6.69 -9.61
CA GLY A 142 2.50 6.73 -9.35
C GLY A 142 3.35 6.19 -10.50
N LYS A 143 4.65 6.47 -10.44
CA LYS A 143 5.63 6.03 -11.45
C LYS A 143 6.24 4.68 -11.10
N ARG A 144 6.54 3.89 -12.13
CA ARG A 144 7.34 2.68 -12.00
C ARG A 144 8.81 3.07 -11.84
N ALA A 145 9.53 2.37 -10.98
CA ALA A 145 10.98 2.52 -10.88
C ALA A 145 11.62 2.24 -12.25
N THR A 146 12.47 3.15 -12.74
CA THR A 146 13.28 2.88 -13.94
C THR A 146 14.31 1.82 -13.57
N ARG A 147 14.41 0.73 -14.34
CA ARG A 147 15.53 -0.19 -14.17
C ARG A 147 16.81 0.60 -14.49
N SER A 148 17.65 0.82 -13.50
CA SER A 148 19.02 1.27 -13.75
C SER A 148 19.70 0.15 -14.53
N SER A 149 19.94 0.38 -15.83
CA SER A 149 20.85 -0.45 -16.59
C SER A 149 22.24 -0.25 -15.99
N SER A 150 22.70 -1.21 -15.21
CA SER A 150 24.11 -1.33 -14.88
C SER A 150 24.88 -1.51 -16.20
N VAL A 151 25.43 -0.43 -16.72
CA VAL A 151 26.49 -0.50 -17.73
C VAL A 151 27.76 -0.86 -16.97
N THR A 152 28.08 -2.15 -16.98
CA THR A 152 29.46 -2.61 -16.82
C THR A 152 30.32 -2.02 -17.94
N ASN A 153 31.36 -1.28 -17.56
CA ASN A 153 32.71 -1.39 -18.11
C ASN A 153 33.71 -0.76 -17.14
#